data_AF-W7J7R6-F1
#
_entry.id   AF-W7J7R6-F1
#
_cell.length_a   1.000
_cell.length_b   1.000
_cell.length_c   1.000
_cell.angle_alpha   90.00
_cell.angle_beta   90.00
_cell.angle_gamma   90.00
#
_symmetry.space_group_name_H-M   'P 1'
#
loop_
_entity.id
_entity.type
_entity.pdbx_description
1 polymer ?
#
loop_
_entity_poly.entity_id
_entity_poly.type
_entity_poly.pdbx_seq_one_letter_code
_entity_poly.pdbx_strand_id
1 'polypeptide(L)'
;MSEQDAALAALGRAGVVEAIGWAWSAAARRTALDYDPTTGHDQVWLGLTAHKLFCNRLDRVFHCGDFSVAPDEERVGRDVLGAGLLSGELDTMPSLRPGLVERADDHSSPGWRFDRWSWLITSFPFEGVDRISWQSKTPTKQRAAGRRPSADQISLFSLTEDDIDDSVLFVAHAINSDATSSEVHLGRPHTTEGGGRPWTWRVRLEPAPLEPGSGMVRPVVGTRAVPQGVSDAEVQLKRVAGTGE
;
A
#
# COMPACT_ATOMS: atom_id res chain seq x y z
N MET A 1 -27.16 13.33 -8.19
CA MET A 1 -25.79 13.13 -7.63
C MET A 1 -25.29 11.82 -8.19
N SER A 2 -24.15 11.81 -8.87
CA SER A 2 -23.61 10.57 -9.47
C SER A 2 -23.07 9.63 -8.38
N GLU A 3 -22.90 8.35 -8.71
CA GLU A 3 -22.22 7.39 -7.84
C GLU A 3 -20.80 7.88 -7.49
N GLN A 4 -20.08 8.40 -8.50
CA GLN A 4 -18.75 8.99 -8.33
C GLN A 4 -18.77 10.11 -7.28
N ASP A 5 -19.69 11.07 -7.40
CA ASP A 5 -19.76 12.19 -6.46
C ASP A 5 -20.10 11.70 -5.04
N ALA A 6 -21.01 10.72 -4.93
CA ALA A 6 -21.38 10.15 -3.64
C ALA A 6 -20.20 9.41 -2.98
N ALA A 7 -19.46 8.60 -3.75
CA ALA A 7 -18.29 7.87 -3.29
C ALA A 7 -17.19 8.82 -2.85
N LEU A 8 -16.80 9.77 -3.71
CA LEU A 8 -15.73 10.73 -3.42
C LEU A 8 -16.09 11.65 -2.26
N ALA A 9 -17.36 12.08 -2.15
CA ALA A 9 -17.79 12.91 -1.02
C ALA A 9 -17.80 12.13 0.29
N ALA A 10 -18.24 10.87 0.31
CA ALA A 10 -18.24 10.03 1.51
C ALA A 10 -16.81 9.70 1.96
N LEU A 11 -16.00 9.16 1.06
CA LEU A 11 -14.61 8.77 1.34
C LEU A 11 -13.73 10.00 1.65
N GLY A 12 -13.96 11.11 0.96
CA GLY A 12 -13.24 12.37 1.18
C GLY A 12 -13.52 12.97 2.55
N ARG A 13 -14.80 13.05 2.97
CA ARG A 13 -15.15 13.55 4.31
C ARG A 13 -14.58 12.69 5.44
N ALA A 14 -14.40 11.40 5.20
CA ALA A 14 -13.83 10.46 6.16
C ALA A 14 -12.28 10.46 6.16
N GLY A 15 -11.62 11.23 5.28
CA GLY A 15 -10.16 11.22 5.13
C GLY A 15 -9.59 9.98 4.42
N VAL A 16 -10.45 9.09 3.90
CA VAL A 16 -10.03 7.83 3.26
C VAL A 16 -9.26 8.10 1.97
N VAL A 17 -9.68 9.09 1.18
CA VAL A 17 -8.99 9.44 -0.08
C VAL A 17 -7.56 9.94 0.20
N GLU A 18 -7.40 10.79 1.21
CA GLU A 18 -6.09 11.30 1.64
C GLU A 18 -5.21 10.17 2.18
N ALA A 19 -5.77 9.27 2.99
CA ALA A 19 -5.08 8.10 3.53
C ALA A 19 -4.56 7.16 2.42
N ILE A 20 -5.36 6.90 1.39
CA ILE A 20 -4.94 6.11 0.23
C ILE A 20 -3.79 6.82 -0.51
N GLY A 21 -3.91 8.13 -0.73
CA GLY A 21 -2.87 8.94 -1.38
C GLY A 21 -1.55 8.93 -0.61
N TRP A 22 -1.60 9.12 0.71
CA TRP A 22 -0.42 9.01 1.59
C TRP A 22 0.19 7.62 1.54
N ALA A 23 -0.64 6.57 1.66
CA ALA A 23 -0.17 5.19 1.70
C ALA A 23 0.56 4.81 0.40
N TRP A 24 0.05 5.25 -0.75
CA TRP A 24 0.73 5.03 -2.02
C TRP A 24 2.02 5.85 -2.13
N SER A 25 1.99 7.13 -1.77
CA SER A 25 3.17 8.01 -1.79
C SER A 25 4.33 7.42 -0.98
N ALA A 26 4.07 7.01 0.26
CA ALA A 26 5.07 6.40 1.14
C ALA A 26 5.57 5.05 0.60
N ALA A 27 4.67 4.21 0.07
CA ALA A 27 5.05 2.92 -0.51
C ALA A 27 5.91 3.06 -1.76
N ALA A 28 5.52 3.94 -2.69
CA ALA A 28 6.24 4.20 -3.94
C ALA A 28 7.62 4.81 -3.65
N ARG A 29 7.71 5.78 -2.71
CA ARG A 29 8.97 6.39 -2.30
C ARG A 29 9.95 5.37 -1.71
N ARG A 30 9.48 4.51 -0.79
CA ARG A 30 10.32 3.45 -0.23
C ARG A 30 10.77 2.47 -1.31
N THR A 31 9.87 2.08 -2.21
CA THR A 31 10.19 1.18 -3.33
C THR A 31 11.28 1.77 -4.21
N ALA A 32 11.16 3.05 -4.59
CA ALA A 32 12.14 3.74 -5.42
C ALA A 32 13.52 3.85 -4.74
N LEU A 33 13.54 4.10 -3.43
CA LEU A 33 14.79 4.18 -2.66
C LEU A 33 15.53 2.84 -2.57
N ASP A 34 14.78 1.74 -2.48
CA ASP A 34 15.34 0.39 -2.38
C ASP A 34 15.59 -0.25 -3.76
N TYR A 35 15.10 0.35 -4.85
CA TYR A 35 15.27 -0.20 -6.19
C TYR A 35 16.69 0.00 -6.70
N ASP A 36 17.31 -1.10 -7.13
CA ASP A 36 18.65 -1.12 -7.69
C ASP A 36 18.73 -2.19 -8.78
N PRO A 37 18.61 -1.80 -10.06
CA PRO A 37 18.66 -2.76 -11.15
C PRO A 37 20.03 -3.43 -11.30
N THR A 38 21.10 -2.84 -10.73
CA THR A 38 22.46 -3.40 -10.83
C THR A 38 22.69 -4.57 -9.89
N THR A 39 21.87 -4.71 -8.84
CA THR A 39 21.88 -5.84 -7.90
C THR A 39 20.82 -6.89 -8.20
N GLY A 40 20.15 -6.77 -9.36
CA GLY A 40 19.19 -7.77 -9.86
C GLY A 40 17.72 -7.46 -9.53
N HIS A 41 17.39 -6.27 -9.05
CA HIS A 41 15.99 -5.85 -8.96
C HIS A 41 15.42 -5.65 -10.37
N ASP A 42 14.34 -6.35 -10.66
CA ASP A 42 13.64 -6.29 -11.95
C ASP A 42 12.23 -5.68 -11.80
N GLN A 43 11.48 -5.64 -12.91
CA GLN A 43 10.12 -5.10 -12.90
C GLN A 43 9.15 -5.90 -12.02
N VAL A 44 9.41 -7.20 -11.84
CA VAL A 44 8.59 -8.05 -10.97
C VAL A 44 8.84 -7.69 -9.51
N TRP A 45 10.12 -7.52 -9.13
CA TRP A 45 10.52 -7.04 -7.81
C TRP A 45 9.86 -5.69 -7.52
N LEU A 46 9.93 -4.75 -8.46
CA LEU A 46 9.39 -3.41 -8.31
C LEU A 46 7.88 -3.43 -8.06
N GLY A 47 7.13 -4.14 -8.92
CA GLY A 47 5.68 -4.24 -8.81
C GLY A 47 5.22 -4.98 -7.54
N LEU A 48 5.87 -6.08 -7.18
CA LEU A 48 5.52 -6.87 -5.99
C LEU A 48 5.85 -6.11 -4.70
N THR A 49 7.01 -5.46 -4.64
CA THR A 49 7.46 -4.67 -3.47
C THR A 49 6.55 -3.46 -3.26
N ALA A 50 6.26 -2.70 -4.32
CA ALA A 50 5.32 -1.58 -4.24
C ALA A 50 3.93 -2.04 -3.76
N HIS A 51 3.42 -3.15 -4.28
CA HIS A 51 2.12 -3.70 -3.87
C HIS A 51 2.10 -4.07 -2.37
N LYS A 52 3.12 -4.79 -1.89
CA LYS A 52 3.21 -5.22 -0.49
C LYS A 52 3.36 -4.04 0.46
N LEU A 53 4.25 -3.09 0.13
CA LEU A 53 4.41 -1.87 0.90
C LEU A 53 3.11 -1.07 0.93
N PHE A 54 2.41 -0.96 -0.20
CA PHE A 54 1.14 -0.23 -0.25
C PHE A 54 0.07 -0.85 0.66
N CYS A 55 -0.10 -2.17 0.63
CA CYS A 55 -1.00 -2.85 1.55
C CYS A 55 -0.62 -2.62 3.01
N ASN A 56 0.68 -2.70 3.34
CA ASN A 56 1.17 -2.41 4.69
C ASN A 56 0.89 -0.96 5.13
N ARG A 57 1.05 0.02 4.24
CA ARG A 57 0.75 1.43 4.54
C ARG A 57 -0.75 1.68 4.71
N LEU A 58 -1.59 1.01 3.93
CA LEU A 58 -3.05 1.06 4.08
C LEU A 58 -3.47 0.46 5.42
N ASP A 59 -2.93 -0.70 5.80
CA ASP A 59 -3.19 -1.28 7.12
C ASP A 59 -2.79 -0.34 8.25
N ARG A 60 -1.65 0.33 8.08
CA ARG A 60 -1.12 1.25 9.07
C ARG A 60 -1.99 2.48 9.28
N VAL A 61 -2.35 3.17 8.21
CA VAL A 61 -3.15 4.40 8.29
C VAL A 61 -4.61 4.11 8.67
N PHE A 62 -5.10 2.90 8.41
CA PHE A 62 -6.45 2.46 8.77
C PHE A 62 -6.54 1.67 10.08
N HIS A 63 -5.43 1.48 10.79
CA HIS A 63 -5.38 0.67 12.02
C HIS A 63 -5.96 -0.74 11.82
N CYS A 64 -5.52 -1.42 10.76
CA CYS A 64 -5.92 -2.76 10.38
C CYS A 64 -4.73 -3.73 10.47
N GLY A 65 -5.02 -5.04 10.45
CA GLY A 65 -4.00 -6.09 10.46
C GLY A 65 -3.04 -5.95 11.65
N ASP A 66 -1.74 -5.91 11.37
CA ASP A 66 -0.67 -5.76 12.36
C ASP A 66 -0.71 -4.42 13.12
N PHE A 67 -1.51 -3.44 12.64
CA PHE A 67 -1.68 -2.12 13.26
C PHE A 67 -3.07 -1.94 13.88
N SER A 68 -3.79 -3.04 14.13
CA SER A 68 -5.07 -3.00 14.85
C SER A 68 -4.88 -2.53 16.29
N VAL A 69 -5.84 -1.73 16.76
CA VAL A 69 -5.86 -1.24 18.14
C VAL A 69 -6.57 -2.27 19.02
N ALA A 70 -5.97 -2.61 20.16
CA ALA A 70 -6.58 -3.52 21.11
C ALA A 70 -7.87 -2.91 21.71
N PRO A 71 -8.86 -3.73 22.13
CA PRO A 71 -10.16 -3.22 22.61
C PRO A 71 -10.09 -2.25 23.80
N ASP A 72 -9.01 -2.33 24.59
CA ASP A 72 -8.72 -1.51 25.78
C ASP A 72 -7.80 -0.32 25.50
N GLU A 73 -7.31 -0.17 24.27
CA GLU A 73 -6.45 0.92 23.85
C GLU A 73 -7.19 1.91 22.94
N GLU A 74 -6.80 3.19 23.01
CA GLU A 74 -7.37 4.20 22.12
C GLU A 74 -6.63 4.25 20.78
N ARG A 75 -5.30 3.96 20.77
CA ARG A 75 -4.43 4.08 19.59
C ARG A 75 -3.21 3.16 19.71
N VAL A 76 -2.71 2.71 18.55
CA VAL A 76 -1.39 2.08 18.45
C VAL A 76 -0.29 3.09 18.75
N GLY A 77 0.75 2.66 19.45
CA GLY A 77 1.94 3.46 19.74
C GLY A 77 2.60 4.05 18.49
N ARG A 78 3.10 5.28 18.59
CA ARG A 78 3.79 5.97 17.48
C ARG A 78 5.08 5.27 17.04
N ASP A 79 5.73 4.56 17.95
CA ASP A 79 6.89 3.71 17.68
C ASP A 79 6.53 2.54 16.76
N VAL A 80 5.42 1.85 17.06
CA VAL A 80 4.88 0.77 16.21
C VAL A 80 4.42 1.32 14.86
N LEU A 81 3.69 2.44 14.84
CA LEU A 81 3.27 3.11 13.62
C LEU A 81 4.44 3.73 12.84
N GLY A 82 5.57 4.02 13.48
CA GLY A 82 6.76 4.58 12.83
C GLY A 82 7.72 3.52 12.29
N ALA A 83 7.64 2.29 12.80
CA ALA A 83 8.58 1.23 12.46
C ALA A 83 8.57 0.92 10.95
N GLY A 84 9.73 1.04 10.29
CA GLY A 84 9.87 0.79 8.86
C GLY A 84 9.33 1.88 7.92
N LEU A 85 8.97 3.05 8.46
CA LEU A 85 8.76 4.27 7.67
C LEU A 85 10.07 5.02 7.45
N LEU A 86 10.14 5.77 6.35
CA LEU A 86 11.19 6.77 6.16
C LEU A 86 10.93 7.97 7.08
N SER A 87 12.00 8.73 7.36
CA SER A 87 11.90 9.96 8.15
C SER A 87 10.84 10.91 7.59
N GLY A 88 10.01 11.44 8.50
CA GLY A 88 8.92 12.37 8.20
C GLY A 88 7.61 11.73 7.69
N GLU A 89 7.62 10.47 7.25
CA GLU A 89 6.40 9.83 6.73
C GLU A 89 5.32 9.69 7.81
N LEU A 90 5.71 9.35 9.06
CA LEU A 90 4.77 9.26 10.17
C LEU A 90 4.11 10.60 10.49
N ASP A 91 4.84 11.70 10.33
CA ASP A 91 4.33 13.04 10.66
C ASP A 91 3.32 13.55 9.62
N THR A 92 3.44 13.06 8.38
CA THR A 92 2.49 13.32 7.29
C THR A 92 1.36 12.28 7.22
N MET A 93 1.38 11.24 8.06
CA MET A 93 0.37 10.19 8.04
C MET A 93 -0.98 10.74 8.51
N PRO A 94 -2.05 10.62 7.70
CA PRO A 94 -3.38 11.02 8.11
C PRO A 94 -3.82 10.30 9.40
N SER A 95 -4.42 11.05 10.33
CA SER A 95 -4.92 10.51 11.59
C SER A 95 -6.39 10.15 11.47
N LEU A 96 -6.69 8.88 11.23
CA LEU A 96 -8.08 8.36 11.20
C LEU A 96 -8.42 7.68 12.52
N ARG A 97 -9.71 7.63 12.85
CA ARG A 97 -10.18 6.89 14.02
C ARG A 97 -9.99 5.37 13.77
N PRO A 98 -9.41 4.61 14.71
CA PRO A 98 -9.41 3.15 14.63
C PRO A 98 -10.81 2.57 14.45
N GLY A 99 -10.96 1.55 13.62
CA GLY A 99 -12.25 0.93 13.30
C GLY A 99 -13.15 1.75 12.37
N LEU A 100 -12.72 2.93 11.90
CA LEU A 100 -13.44 3.67 10.86
C LEU A 100 -13.45 2.92 9.53
N VAL A 101 -12.31 2.33 9.19
CA VAL A 101 -12.12 1.47 8.03
C VAL A 101 -11.80 0.07 8.54
N GLU A 102 -12.45 -0.92 7.96
CA GLU A 102 -12.23 -2.33 8.29
C GLU A 102 -11.45 -3.02 7.18
N ARG A 103 -10.63 -4.00 7.56
CA ARG A 103 -10.04 -4.92 6.59
C ARG A 103 -11.14 -5.85 6.06
N ALA A 104 -11.27 -5.93 4.74
CA ALA A 104 -12.32 -6.67 4.05
C ALA A 104 -11.74 -7.39 2.83
N ASP A 105 -10.85 -8.35 3.09
CA ASP A 105 -10.22 -9.15 2.04
C ASP A 105 -11.25 -10.04 1.34
N ASP A 106 -11.14 -10.16 0.02
CA ASP A 106 -12.06 -10.95 -0.80
C ASP A 106 -11.29 -12.00 -1.61
N HIS A 107 -11.52 -13.28 -1.31
CA HIS A 107 -10.80 -14.46 -1.82
C HIS A 107 -9.30 -14.18 -2.05
N SER A 108 -8.57 -13.84 -0.98
CA SER A 108 -7.12 -13.51 -0.98
C SER A 108 -6.71 -12.22 -1.71
N SER A 109 -7.65 -11.43 -2.23
CA SER A 109 -7.38 -10.08 -2.72
C SER A 109 -7.45 -9.09 -1.56
N PRO A 110 -6.38 -8.32 -1.29
CA PRO A 110 -6.40 -7.31 -0.22
C PRO A 110 -7.50 -6.27 -0.46
N GLY A 111 -8.32 -6.05 0.56
CA GLY A 111 -9.45 -5.14 0.51
C GLY A 111 -9.74 -4.45 1.83
N TRP A 112 -10.42 -3.30 1.74
CA TRP A 112 -10.84 -2.50 2.88
C TRP A 112 -12.26 -2.00 2.65
N ARG A 113 -12.96 -1.67 3.74
CA ARG A 113 -14.34 -1.22 3.72
C ARG A 113 -14.55 -0.03 4.64
N PHE A 114 -15.26 0.97 4.13
CA PHE A 114 -15.77 2.12 4.86
C PHE A 114 -17.27 2.25 4.55
N ASP A 115 -18.13 2.12 5.56
CA ASP A 115 -19.58 2.14 5.37
C ASP A 115 -19.98 1.08 4.31
N ARG A 116 -20.73 1.48 3.26
CA ARG A 116 -21.05 0.65 2.10
C ARG A 116 -19.91 0.49 1.09
N TRP A 117 -18.91 1.38 1.10
CA TRP A 117 -17.86 1.38 0.09
C TRP A 117 -16.76 0.39 0.45
N SER A 118 -16.60 -0.64 -0.38
CA SER A 118 -15.47 -1.56 -0.28
C SER A 118 -14.51 -1.29 -1.44
N TRP A 119 -13.22 -1.48 -1.27
CA TRP A 119 -12.26 -1.38 -2.37
C TRP A 119 -11.20 -2.46 -2.34
N LEU A 120 -10.81 -2.90 -3.52
CA LEU A 120 -9.73 -3.86 -3.75
C LEU A 120 -8.52 -3.18 -4.37
N ILE A 121 -7.32 -3.71 -4.08
CA ILE A 121 -6.07 -3.20 -4.66
C ILE A 121 -5.72 -3.98 -5.92
N THR A 122 -5.30 -3.27 -6.97
CA THR A 122 -4.78 -3.89 -8.17
C THR A 122 -3.56 -3.15 -8.72
N SER A 123 -2.55 -3.89 -9.15
CA SER A 123 -1.45 -3.33 -9.93
C SER A 123 -1.74 -3.40 -11.42
N PHE A 124 -1.14 -2.50 -12.18
CA PHE A 124 -1.19 -2.50 -13.63
C PHE A 124 0.11 -1.89 -14.23
N PRO A 125 0.39 -2.05 -15.53
CA PRO A 125 1.54 -1.40 -16.16
C PRO A 125 1.41 0.12 -16.10
N PHE A 126 2.50 0.84 -15.83
CA PHE A 126 2.50 2.31 -15.78
C PHE A 126 1.92 2.94 -17.07
N GLU A 127 1.10 3.99 -16.90
CA GLU A 127 0.28 4.64 -17.94
C GLU A 127 -0.76 3.71 -18.62
N GLY A 128 -0.92 2.49 -18.09
CA GLY A 128 -1.79 1.45 -18.61
C GLY A 128 -3.19 1.41 -17.98
N VAL A 129 -3.57 2.42 -17.20
CA VAL A 129 -4.83 2.42 -16.43
C VAL A 129 -6.07 2.29 -17.33
N ASP A 130 -6.01 2.85 -18.54
CA ASP A 130 -7.04 2.73 -19.58
C ASP A 130 -7.09 1.38 -20.28
N ARG A 131 -6.12 0.51 -20.03
CA ARG A 131 -5.92 -0.76 -20.75
C ARG A 131 -5.97 -1.97 -19.81
N ILE A 132 -6.44 -1.78 -18.58
CA ILE A 132 -6.56 -2.88 -17.62
C ILE A 132 -7.53 -3.93 -18.19
N SER A 133 -7.01 -5.15 -18.38
CA SER A 133 -7.84 -6.31 -18.70
C SER A 133 -8.31 -6.97 -17.41
N TRP A 134 -9.56 -6.71 -17.02
CA TRP A 134 -10.15 -7.34 -15.83
C TRP A 134 -10.28 -8.86 -15.97
N GLN A 135 -10.47 -9.36 -17.19
CA GLN A 135 -10.50 -10.80 -17.51
C GLN A 135 -9.17 -11.50 -17.18
N SER A 136 -8.05 -10.78 -17.18
CA SER A 136 -6.74 -11.33 -16.79
C SER A 136 -6.48 -11.30 -15.28
N LYS A 137 -7.39 -10.72 -14.47
CA LYS A 137 -7.26 -10.62 -13.02
C LYS A 137 -7.87 -11.85 -12.33
N THR A 138 -7.76 -11.90 -11.00
CA THR A 138 -8.32 -13.00 -10.19
C THR A 138 -9.84 -13.11 -10.37
N PRO A 139 -10.44 -14.30 -10.15
CA PRO A 139 -11.89 -14.48 -10.28
C PRO A 139 -12.72 -13.48 -9.45
N THR A 140 -12.23 -13.09 -8.29
CA THR A 140 -12.81 -12.02 -7.46
C THR A 140 -12.85 -10.69 -8.19
N LYS A 141 -11.72 -10.28 -8.78
CA LYS A 141 -11.64 -8.99 -9.48
C LYS A 141 -12.45 -9.00 -10.77
N GLN A 142 -12.52 -10.15 -11.44
CA GLN A 142 -13.41 -10.35 -12.59
C GLN A 142 -14.87 -10.20 -12.19
N ARG A 143 -15.30 -10.84 -11.09
CA ARG A 143 -16.67 -10.72 -10.57
C ARG A 143 -17.02 -9.29 -10.19
N ALA A 144 -16.12 -8.60 -9.47
CA ALA A 144 -16.33 -7.20 -9.10
C ALA A 144 -16.42 -6.27 -10.33
N ALA A 145 -15.63 -6.51 -11.38
CA ALA A 145 -15.68 -5.76 -12.63
C ALA A 145 -16.90 -6.10 -13.52
N GLY A 146 -17.40 -7.32 -13.45
CA GLY A 146 -18.53 -7.83 -14.23
C GLY A 146 -19.90 -7.34 -13.79
N ARG A 147 -20.02 -6.77 -12.59
CA ARG A 147 -21.30 -6.29 -12.06
C ARG A 147 -21.76 -5.04 -12.81
N ARG A 148 -23.00 -5.07 -13.30
CA ARG A 148 -23.65 -3.91 -13.92
C ARG A 148 -24.29 -3.05 -12.82
N PRO A 149 -24.34 -1.71 -12.99
CA PRO A 149 -25.16 -0.88 -12.12
C PRO A 149 -26.60 -1.38 -12.15
N SER A 150 -27.24 -1.52 -10.99
CA SER A 150 -28.66 -1.80 -10.87
C SER A 150 -29.46 -0.71 -11.62
N ALA A 151 -29.84 -0.97 -12.86
CA ALA A 151 -30.93 -0.26 -13.53
C ALA A 151 -32.21 -0.98 -13.09
N ASP A 152 -32.94 -0.40 -12.14
CA ASP A 152 -34.23 -0.87 -11.64
C ASP A 152 -34.32 -2.38 -11.37
N GLN A 153 -34.12 -2.80 -10.11
CA GLN A 153 -34.40 -4.17 -9.68
C GLN A 153 -35.89 -4.51 -9.85
N ILE A 154 -36.26 -4.95 -11.06
CA ILE A 154 -37.36 -5.89 -11.27
C ILE A 154 -36.69 -7.22 -11.65
N SER A 155 -36.27 -7.99 -10.65
CA SER A 155 -35.98 -9.40 -10.86
C SER A 155 -36.62 -10.22 -9.74
N LEU A 156 -37.62 -11.00 -10.14
CA LEU A 156 -38.58 -11.74 -9.31
C LEU A 156 -38.02 -13.06 -8.73
N PHE A 157 -36.70 -13.25 -8.75
CA PHE A 157 -36.04 -14.44 -8.24
C PHE A 157 -34.78 -14.04 -7.47
N SER A 158 -34.93 -13.91 -6.16
CA SER A 158 -33.83 -13.72 -5.22
C SER A 158 -33.04 -15.03 -5.14
N LEU A 159 -31.85 -15.04 -5.72
CA LEU A 159 -30.85 -16.06 -5.47
C LEU A 159 -29.80 -15.43 -4.55
N THR A 160 -29.76 -15.95 -3.33
CA THR A 160 -28.75 -15.68 -2.30
C THR A 160 -27.43 -16.34 -2.69
N GLU A 161 -26.53 -15.61 -3.32
CA GLU A 161 -25.10 -15.98 -3.43
C GLU A 161 -24.23 -14.72 -3.22
N ASP A 162 -23.72 -14.62 -1.99
CA ASP A 162 -22.63 -13.79 -1.47
C ASP A 162 -22.64 -12.26 -1.73
N ASP A 163 -22.97 -11.54 -0.66
CA ASP A 163 -23.05 -10.08 -0.45
C ASP A 163 -21.74 -9.32 -0.70
N ILE A 164 -21.29 -9.29 -1.95
CA ILE A 164 -20.44 -8.19 -2.40
C ILE A 164 -21.39 -7.04 -2.78
N ASP A 165 -21.44 -5.99 -1.96
CA ASP A 165 -22.22 -4.77 -2.20
C ASP A 165 -21.89 -4.21 -3.60
N ASP A 166 -22.90 -3.67 -4.31
CA ASP A 166 -22.73 -2.95 -5.59
C ASP A 166 -21.76 -1.76 -5.51
N SER A 167 -21.26 -1.45 -4.31
CA SER A 167 -20.35 -0.37 -3.97
C SER A 167 -18.85 -0.76 -3.99
N VAL A 168 -18.45 -1.87 -4.61
CA VAL A 168 -17.02 -2.22 -4.76
C VAL A 168 -16.30 -1.31 -5.75
N LEU A 169 -15.24 -0.67 -5.27
CA LEU A 169 -14.30 0.15 -6.02
C LEU A 169 -12.96 -0.56 -6.18
N PHE A 170 -12.11 0.01 -7.03
CA PHE A 170 -10.72 -0.40 -7.16
C PHE A 170 -9.81 0.76 -6.90
N VAL A 171 -8.76 0.49 -6.13
CA VAL A 171 -7.58 1.34 -6.07
C VAL A 171 -6.52 0.68 -6.94
N ALA A 172 -6.30 1.27 -8.11
CA ALA A 172 -5.32 0.81 -9.08
C ALA A 172 -4.02 1.59 -8.92
N HIS A 173 -2.88 0.91 -8.87
CA HIS A 173 -1.57 1.55 -8.78
C HIS A 173 -0.56 1.02 -9.79
N ALA A 174 0.40 1.87 -10.13
CA ALA A 174 1.52 1.51 -10.99
C ALA A 174 2.75 2.37 -10.68
N ILE A 175 3.93 1.78 -10.90
CA ILE A 175 5.22 2.44 -10.82
C ILE A 175 5.97 2.15 -12.12
N ASN A 176 6.64 3.18 -12.67
CA ASN A 176 7.40 3.04 -13.91
C ASN A 176 8.69 2.24 -13.70
N SER A 177 9.31 1.76 -14.78
CA SER A 177 10.39 0.76 -14.71
C SER A 177 11.72 1.24 -14.13
N ASP A 178 11.92 2.56 -14.07
CA ASP A 178 13.06 3.22 -13.43
C ASP A 178 12.71 3.75 -12.02
N ALA A 179 11.49 3.47 -11.53
CA ALA A 179 10.98 3.88 -10.23
C ALA A 179 10.96 5.40 -9.97
N THR A 180 11.01 6.23 -11.03
CA THR A 180 11.01 7.69 -10.93
C THR A 180 9.60 8.29 -10.88
N SER A 181 8.61 7.56 -11.38
CA SER A 181 7.21 8.01 -11.48
C SER A 181 6.26 6.92 -11.02
N SER A 182 5.16 7.34 -10.41
CA SER A 182 4.12 6.43 -9.97
C SER A 182 2.74 7.07 -10.13
N GLU A 183 1.71 6.22 -10.13
CA GLU A 183 0.33 6.64 -10.23
C GLU A 183 -0.57 5.75 -9.39
N VAL A 184 -1.63 6.37 -8.88
CA VAL A 184 -2.69 5.71 -8.14
C VAL A 184 -4.03 6.30 -8.55
N HIS A 185 -5.01 5.43 -8.73
CA HIS A 185 -6.34 5.79 -9.18
C HIS A 185 -7.37 5.10 -8.29
N LEU A 186 -8.49 5.79 -8.04
CA LEU A 186 -9.67 5.23 -7.42
C LEU A 186 -10.79 5.23 -8.46
N GLY A 187 -11.52 4.12 -8.60
CA GLY A 187 -12.58 4.06 -9.58
C GLY A 187 -13.51 2.86 -9.45
N ARG A 188 -14.62 2.93 -10.20
CA ARG A 188 -15.54 1.81 -10.40
C ARG A 188 -15.10 1.03 -11.65
N PRO A 189 -14.73 -0.25 -11.51
CA PRO A 189 -14.30 -1.06 -12.64
C PRO A 189 -15.48 -1.32 -13.59
N HIS A 190 -15.17 -1.58 -14.85
CA HIS A 190 -16.15 -2.02 -15.83
C HIS A 190 -15.54 -3.13 -16.67
N THR A 191 -16.17 -4.30 -16.69
CA THR A 191 -15.80 -5.38 -17.59
C THR A 191 -16.02 -4.97 -19.04
N THR A 192 -15.00 -5.22 -19.86
CA THR A 192 -14.95 -4.90 -21.29
C THR A 192 -15.14 -6.16 -22.14
N GLU A 193 -16.08 -7.04 -21.79
CA GLU A 193 -16.49 -8.16 -22.64
C GLU A 193 -16.98 -7.61 -24.00
N GLY A 194 -16.10 -7.61 -25.01
CA GLY A 194 -16.36 -7.02 -26.34
C GLY A 194 -15.65 -5.70 -26.64
N GLY A 195 -14.75 -5.22 -25.76
CA GLY A 195 -14.04 -3.96 -25.92
C GLY A 195 -14.66 -2.80 -25.12
N GLY A 196 -13.97 -1.67 -25.03
CA GLY A 196 -14.43 -0.48 -24.28
C GLY A 196 -13.45 -0.01 -23.20
N ARG A 197 -13.88 0.98 -22.41
CA ARG A 197 -13.08 1.51 -21.30
C ARG A 197 -13.22 0.61 -20.07
N PRO A 198 -12.13 0.28 -19.35
CA PRO A 198 -12.18 -0.63 -18.20
C PRO A 198 -12.75 0.00 -16.94
N TRP A 199 -13.34 1.20 -17.04
CA TRP A 199 -13.84 1.97 -15.90
C TRP A 199 -15.18 2.57 -16.25
N THR A 200 -16.14 2.47 -15.32
CA THR A 200 -17.36 3.29 -15.37
C THR A 200 -17.01 4.73 -15.06
N TRP A 201 -16.19 4.93 -14.03
CA TRP A 201 -15.56 6.20 -13.69
C TRP A 201 -14.25 5.94 -12.96
N ARG A 202 -13.34 6.91 -13.00
CA ARG A 202 -12.12 6.90 -12.20
C ARG A 202 -11.64 8.32 -11.94
N VAL A 203 -10.86 8.47 -10.88
CA VAL A 203 -10.08 9.67 -10.57
C VAL A 203 -8.64 9.29 -10.29
N ARG A 204 -7.70 10.14 -10.70
CA ARG A 204 -6.32 10.05 -10.23
C ARG A 204 -6.30 10.61 -8.80
N LEU A 205 -5.64 9.91 -7.89
CA LEU A 205 -5.36 10.46 -6.57
C LEU A 205 -3.97 11.10 -6.66
N GLU A 206 -3.90 12.39 -6.32
CA GLU A 206 -2.61 13.04 -6.19
C GLU A 206 -1.93 12.48 -4.93
N PRO A 207 -0.68 11.99 -5.02
CA PRO A 207 0.07 11.61 -3.84
C PRO A 207 0.17 12.82 -2.92
N ALA A 208 -0.11 12.66 -1.63
CA ALA A 208 0.07 13.75 -0.68
C ALA A 208 1.54 14.25 -0.76
N PRO A 209 1.79 15.58 -0.84
CA PRO A 209 3.14 16.11 -0.79
C PRO A 209 3.78 15.67 0.51
N LEU A 210 4.75 14.76 0.42
CA LEU A 210 5.64 14.45 1.53
C LEU A 210 6.65 15.59 1.58
N GLU A 211 6.23 16.77 2.05
CA GLU A 211 7.16 17.87 2.30
C GLU A 211 8.26 17.33 3.23
N PRO A 212 9.54 17.44 2.87
CA PRO A 212 10.60 17.04 3.75
C PRO A 212 10.53 17.95 4.97
N GLY A 213 9.98 17.43 6.08
CA GLY A 213 10.14 18.05 7.38
C GLY A 213 11.60 18.43 7.54
N SER A 214 11.85 19.70 7.86
CA SER A 214 13.14 20.33 8.11
C SER A 214 13.82 19.71 9.35
N GLY A 215 14.10 18.42 9.25
CA GLY A 215 14.72 17.55 10.21
C GLY A 215 15.71 16.69 9.47
N MET A 216 16.63 17.35 8.75
CA MET A 216 17.88 16.74 8.33
C MET A 216 18.67 16.42 9.61
N VAL A 217 18.29 15.34 10.30
CA VAL A 217 19.24 14.60 11.11
C VAL A 217 20.18 14.00 10.07
N ARG A 218 21.24 14.75 9.76
CA ARG A 218 22.43 14.17 9.15
C ARG A 218 22.69 12.88 9.93
N PRO A 219 22.94 11.73 9.28
CA PRO A 219 23.60 10.67 10.01
C PRO A 219 24.82 11.33 10.64
N VAL A 220 24.89 11.30 11.98
CA VAL A 220 26.16 11.48 12.64
C VAL A 220 26.97 10.28 12.16
N VAL A 221 27.63 10.47 11.01
CA VAL A 221 28.84 9.74 10.69
C VAL A 221 29.70 10.06 11.89
N GLY A 222 29.74 9.11 12.84
CA GLY A 222 30.60 9.20 14.00
C GLY A 222 31.93 9.67 13.47
N THR A 223 32.38 10.83 13.96
CA THR A 223 33.66 11.39 13.60
C THR A 223 34.64 10.25 13.72
N ARG A 224 35.27 9.86 12.60
CA ARG A 224 36.25 8.78 12.56
C ARG A 224 37.23 9.09 13.67
N ALA A 225 37.16 8.33 14.76
CA ALA A 225 38.18 8.39 15.78
C ALA A 225 39.48 8.11 15.05
N VAL A 226 40.40 9.08 15.13
CA VAL A 226 41.80 8.85 14.76
C VAL A 226 42.18 7.55 15.47
N PRO A 227 42.70 6.52 14.77
CA PRO A 227 43.14 5.33 15.44
C PRO A 227 44.26 5.75 16.39
N GLN A 228 43.94 5.90 17.67
CA GLN A 228 44.96 5.92 18.70
C GLN A 228 45.61 4.54 18.64
N GLY A 229 46.92 4.54 18.37
CA GLY A 229 47.71 3.31 18.32
C GLY A 229 47.46 2.52 19.59
N VAL A 230 46.73 1.43 19.45
CA VAL A 230 46.61 0.42 20.48
C VAL A 230 47.95 -0.31 20.46
N SER A 231 48.70 -0.19 21.56
CA SER A 231 49.88 -1.01 21.80
C SER A 231 49.45 -2.47 21.79
N ASP A 232 50.07 -3.28 20.94
CA ASP A 232 49.87 -4.73 20.91
C ASP A 232 50.11 -5.30 22.32
N ALA A 233 49.13 -6.04 22.83
CA ALA A 233 49.29 -6.79 24.06
C ALA A 233 50.15 -8.03 23.79
N GLU A 234 51.16 -8.29 24.62
CA GLU A 234 51.93 -9.53 24.57
C GLU A 234 51.03 -10.74 24.87
N VAL A 235 50.74 -11.52 23.84
CA VAL A 235 50.07 -12.82 23.98
C VAL A 235 51.12 -13.88 24.29
N GLN A 236 51.18 -14.36 25.54
CA GLN A 236 51.97 -15.53 25.88
C GLN A 236 51.26 -16.81 25.41
N LEU A 237 51.82 -17.44 24.38
CA LEU A 237 51.38 -18.76 23.92
C LEU A 237 51.86 -19.84 24.90
N LYS A 238 50.91 -20.51 25.54
CA LYS A 238 51.16 -21.69 26.38
C LYS A 238 51.64 -22.85 25.50
N ARG A 239 52.93 -23.20 25.58
CA ARG A 239 53.45 -24.42 24.94
C ARG A 239 52.76 -25.64 25.54
N VAL A 240 52.02 -26.37 24.73
CA VAL A 240 51.60 -27.74 25.04
C VAL A 240 52.81 -28.63 24.74
N ALA A 241 53.38 -29.21 25.79
CA ALA A 241 54.42 -30.23 25.67
C ALA A 241 53.78 -31.49 25.09
N GLY A 242 54.14 -31.85 23.85
CA GLY A 242 53.89 -33.18 23.32
C GLY A 242 54.78 -34.17 24.06
N THR A 243 54.16 -35.07 24.83
CA THR A 243 54.79 -36.28 25.32
C THR A 243 54.81 -37.27 24.17
N GLY A 244 56.00 -37.69 23.75
CA GLY A 244 56.16 -38.77 22.79
C GLY A 244 55.89 -40.12 23.41
N GLU A 245 55.48 -41.06 22.56
CA GLU A 245 56.12 -42.36 22.33
C GLU A 245 55.80 -42.81 20.89
#